data_AF-A0A562PNC4-F1
#
_entry.id   AF-A0A562PNC4-F1
#
_cell.length_a   1.000
_cell.length_b   1.000
_cell.length_c   1.000
_cell.angle_alpha   90.00
_cell.angle_beta   90.00
_cell.angle_gamma   90.00
#
_symmetry.space_group_name_H-M   'P 1'
#
loop_
_entity.id
_entity.type
_entity.pdbx_description
1 polymer ?
#
loop_
_entity_poly.entity_id
_entity_poly.type
_entity_poly.pdbx_seq_one_letter_code
_entity_poly.pdbx_strand_id
1 'polypeptide(L)'
;MKSFIIAALIAGSFFFAPCGFAADFQDQGVKTQFEKGTLRLKYSMLGSGAGGGAALNTLYAEKRWAELVEGVVGKRYVSDLYYFYLGAAAEALGYSEAALNYYDLSLAAYRNGDRCTVGFDSCRGVAMPAAVVERVNTLRNPAKELICKPLKASMAPAQLELLQQRAEKVLQFADRNRVSLIANAMCGSVFKKGIYLAVMLPNPIEYNENTLTNYMIGARVFDDVVRKVLPALAGGDGDLAVDGYDVTVISYKKTFGIAQAIPTKVQYRFYLPKGLAERYLDKDISSQQLLDGSVILLNDDRIDLKLQ
;
A
#
# COMPACT_ATOMS: atom_id res chain seq x y z
N MET A 1 -53.99 70.47 21.29
CA MET A 1 -54.09 69.61 22.50
C MET A 1 -54.58 68.24 22.08
N LYS A 2 -53.85 67.18 22.47
CA LYS A 2 -54.15 65.74 22.33
C LYS A 2 -53.98 65.17 20.91
N SER A 3 -53.40 64.01 20.65
CA SER A 3 -52.43 63.13 21.33
C SER A 3 -52.05 62.11 20.24
N PHE A 4 -50.75 61.85 20.09
CA PHE A 4 -50.23 60.79 19.22
C PHE A 4 -50.51 59.41 19.84
N ILE A 5 -51.02 58.47 19.05
CA ILE A 5 -50.96 57.03 19.35
C ILE A 5 -50.26 56.38 18.16
N ILE A 6 -49.00 56.02 18.35
CA ILE A 6 -48.23 55.18 17.43
C ILE A 6 -48.34 53.75 17.98
N ALA A 7 -49.04 52.89 17.25
CA ALA A 7 -49.07 51.45 17.51
C ALA A 7 -47.78 50.84 16.96
N ALA A 8 -46.88 50.41 17.86
CA ALA A 8 -45.69 49.65 17.49
C ALA A 8 -46.08 48.17 17.30
N LEU A 9 -46.03 47.71 16.04
CA LEU A 9 -46.11 46.30 15.68
C LEU A 9 -44.75 45.64 16.02
N ILE A 10 -44.68 44.89 17.11
CA ILE A 10 -43.51 44.05 17.42
C ILE A 10 -43.63 42.80 16.58
N ALA A 11 -42.94 42.78 15.44
CA ALA A 11 -42.67 41.56 14.68
C ALA A 11 -41.74 40.68 15.52
N GLY A 12 -42.31 39.65 16.15
CA GLY A 12 -41.57 38.61 16.86
C GLY A 12 -40.64 37.89 15.89
N SER A 13 -39.38 38.29 15.91
CA SER A 13 -38.30 37.57 15.22
C SER A 13 -37.99 36.34 16.07
N PHE A 14 -38.52 35.18 15.67
CA PHE A 14 -38.00 33.90 16.15
C PHE A 14 -36.55 33.78 15.69
N PHE A 15 -35.63 34.18 16.56
CA PHE A 15 -34.23 33.76 16.46
C PHE A 15 -34.18 32.26 16.71
N PHE A 16 -34.29 31.48 15.63
CA PHE A 16 -33.72 30.15 15.62
C PHE A 16 -32.21 30.30 15.80
N ALA A 17 -31.73 30.09 17.02
CA ALA A 17 -30.31 29.81 17.23
C ALA A 17 -29.98 28.54 16.43
N PRO A 18 -29.01 28.58 15.50
CA PRO A 18 -28.57 27.36 14.82
C PRO A 18 -27.90 26.46 15.86
N CYS A 19 -28.64 25.45 16.30
CA CYS A 19 -28.09 24.34 17.07
C CYS A 19 -27.07 23.60 16.22
N GLY A 20 -25.82 23.55 16.70
CA GLY A 20 -24.84 22.53 16.32
C GLY A 20 -23.73 23.03 15.40
N PHE A 21 -22.61 23.42 16.01
CA PHE A 21 -21.32 23.54 15.34
C PHE A 21 -21.01 22.23 14.57
N ALA A 22 -21.09 22.28 13.24
CA ALA A 22 -20.45 21.31 12.39
C ALA A 22 -18.93 21.46 12.60
N ALA A 23 -18.22 20.36 12.84
CA ALA A 23 -16.77 20.42 12.91
C ALA A 23 -16.27 20.73 11.49
N ASP A 24 -15.67 21.90 11.32
CA ASP A 24 -15.05 22.31 10.07
C ASP A 24 -13.74 21.52 9.90
N PHE A 25 -13.45 21.04 8.69
CA PHE A 25 -12.16 20.39 8.39
C PHE A 25 -10.99 21.38 8.43
N GLN A 26 -11.28 22.70 8.41
CA GLN A 26 -10.30 23.72 8.76
C GLN A 26 -9.92 23.74 10.25
N ASP A 27 -10.61 22.99 11.12
CA ASP A 27 -10.09 22.68 12.44
C ASP A 27 -8.76 21.93 12.26
N GLN A 28 -7.65 22.59 12.65
CA GLN A 28 -6.31 22.03 12.56
C GLN A 28 -6.21 20.65 13.23
N GLY A 29 -7.03 20.37 14.25
CA GLY A 29 -7.10 19.06 14.90
C GLY A 29 -7.64 17.96 13.98
N VAL A 30 -8.66 18.24 13.17
CA VAL A 30 -9.26 17.27 12.25
C VAL A 30 -8.31 16.97 11.10
N LYS A 31 -7.76 18.02 10.46
CA LYS A 31 -6.79 17.86 9.38
C LYS A 31 -5.56 17.05 9.82
N THR A 32 -4.97 17.39 10.97
CA THR A 32 -3.80 16.66 11.50
C THR A 32 -4.11 15.18 11.75
N GLN A 33 -5.30 14.88 12.27
CA GLN A 33 -5.71 13.50 12.49
C GLN A 33 -5.97 12.76 11.17
N PHE A 34 -6.53 13.46 10.18
CA PHE A 34 -6.77 12.91 8.86
C PHE A 34 -5.46 12.44 8.21
N GLU A 35 -4.48 13.35 8.12
CA GLU A 35 -3.17 13.14 7.47
C GLU A 35 -2.36 12.02 8.13
N LYS A 36 -2.56 11.78 9.43
CA LYS A 36 -1.90 10.70 10.19
C LYS A 36 -2.65 9.37 10.18
N GLY A 37 -3.85 9.30 9.58
CA GLY A 37 -4.67 8.09 9.64
C GLY A 37 -5.30 7.82 11.01
N THR A 38 -5.30 8.81 11.91
CA THR A 38 -5.75 8.66 13.30
C THR A 38 -7.16 9.20 13.53
N LEU A 39 -7.79 9.80 12.52
CA LEU A 39 -9.17 10.27 12.61
C LEU A 39 -10.11 9.09 12.85
N ARG A 40 -11.07 9.25 13.77
CA ARG A 40 -12.07 8.22 14.09
C ARG A 40 -13.45 8.83 14.00
N LEU A 41 -14.32 8.18 13.21
CA LEU A 41 -15.72 8.52 13.15
C LEU A 41 -16.39 8.12 14.47
N LYS A 42 -17.27 8.99 14.96
CA LYS A 42 -18.02 8.76 16.21
C LYS A 42 -19.50 8.71 15.89
N TYR A 43 -20.21 7.75 16.48
CA TYR A 43 -21.66 7.71 16.43
C TYR A 43 -22.26 8.91 17.18
N SER A 44 -23.24 9.57 16.57
CA SER A 44 -24.08 10.56 17.23
C SER A 44 -25.55 10.26 16.96
N MET A 45 -26.36 10.11 18.02
CA MET A 45 -27.82 9.90 17.90
C MET A 45 -28.54 11.12 17.27
N LEU A 46 -27.91 12.29 17.28
CA LEU A 46 -28.42 13.53 16.70
C LEU A 46 -27.78 13.85 15.34
N GLY A 47 -26.91 12.97 14.83
CA GLY A 47 -26.27 13.13 13.52
C GLY A 47 -27.23 12.75 12.40
N SER A 48 -27.06 13.37 11.22
CA SER A 48 -27.81 13.02 10.00
C SER A 48 -27.32 11.70 9.38
N GLY A 49 -26.88 10.72 10.19
CA GLY A 49 -26.04 9.60 9.78
C GLY A 49 -26.61 8.73 8.66
N ALA A 50 -27.94 8.66 8.56
CA ALA A 50 -28.65 7.92 7.50
C ALA A 50 -28.87 8.74 6.20
N GLY A 51 -28.70 10.07 6.24
CA GLY A 51 -29.05 10.98 5.15
C GLY A 51 -27.84 11.60 4.43
N GLY A 52 -27.96 11.81 3.12
CA GLY A 52 -26.99 12.58 2.33
C GLY A 52 -25.71 11.82 1.94
N GLY A 53 -25.72 10.48 1.95
CA GLY A 53 -24.64 9.68 1.35
C GLY A 53 -24.49 9.90 -0.16
N ALA A 54 -25.56 10.29 -0.85
CA ALA A 54 -25.52 10.66 -2.27
C ALA A 54 -24.58 11.85 -2.54
N ALA A 55 -24.62 12.89 -1.70
CA ALA A 55 -23.74 14.04 -1.83
C ALA A 55 -22.26 13.67 -1.63
N LEU A 56 -21.96 12.78 -0.68
CA LEU A 56 -20.60 12.26 -0.49
C LEU A 56 -20.14 11.45 -1.72
N ASN A 57 -21.03 10.66 -2.29
CA ASN A 57 -20.71 9.92 -3.51
C ASN A 57 -20.44 10.84 -4.71
N THR A 58 -21.16 11.96 -4.81
CA THR A 58 -20.87 13.00 -5.82
C THR A 58 -19.49 13.59 -5.61
N LEU A 59 -19.13 13.98 -4.37
CA LEU A 59 -17.80 14.52 -4.07
C LEU A 59 -16.68 13.50 -4.38
N TYR A 60 -16.92 12.22 -4.08
CA TYR A 60 -16.02 11.12 -4.43
C TYR A 60 -15.86 10.98 -5.95
N ALA A 61 -16.96 10.97 -6.71
CA ALA A 61 -16.94 10.87 -8.16
C ALA A 61 -16.25 12.07 -8.83
N GLU A 62 -16.44 13.27 -8.28
CA GLU A 62 -15.83 14.53 -8.74
C GLU A 62 -14.40 14.73 -8.24
N LYS A 63 -13.84 13.80 -7.45
CA LYS A 63 -12.50 13.88 -6.87
C LYS A 63 -12.26 15.11 -5.98
N ARG A 64 -13.33 15.58 -5.33
CA ARG A 64 -13.32 16.71 -4.40
C ARG A 64 -12.91 16.24 -3.01
N TRP A 65 -11.62 15.88 -2.87
CA TRP A 65 -11.13 15.12 -1.72
C TRP A 65 -11.21 15.86 -0.39
N ALA A 66 -10.90 17.16 -0.38
CA ALA A 66 -10.99 17.96 0.84
C ALA A 66 -12.45 18.02 1.32
N GLU A 67 -13.37 18.42 0.42
CA GLU A 67 -14.80 18.50 0.74
C GLU A 67 -15.41 17.14 1.12
N LEU A 68 -14.92 16.06 0.50
CA LEU A 68 -15.32 14.70 0.85
C LEU A 68 -14.98 14.37 2.30
N VAL A 69 -13.79 14.74 2.78
CA VAL A 69 -13.38 14.49 4.16
C VAL A 69 -14.22 15.29 5.13
N GLU A 70 -14.46 16.59 4.89
CA GLU A 70 -15.33 17.40 5.76
C GLU A 70 -16.75 16.84 5.79
N GLY A 71 -17.26 16.47 4.61
CA GLY A 71 -18.58 15.86 4.47
C GLY A 71 -18.72 14.58 5.28
N VAL A 72 -17.71 13.69 5.24
CA VAL A 72 -17.68 12.44 6.01
C VAL A 72 -17.62 12.70 7.52
N VAL A 73 -16.73 13.60 7.97
CA VAL A 73 -16.61 13.97 9.40
C VAL A 73 -17.90 14.59 9.94
N GLY A 74 -18.53 15.44 9.13
CA GLY A 74 -19.80 16.10 9.45
C GLY A 74 -20.95 15.13 9.68
N LYS A 75 -20.93 13.92 9.08
CA LYS A 75 -21.99 12.92 9.29
C LYS A 75 -22.07 12.40 10.72
N ARG A 76 -20.97 12.41 11.47
CA ARG A 76 -20.89 11.85 12.84
C ARG A 76 -21.53 10.46 12.93
N TYR A 77 -21.14 9.59 12.00
CA TYR A 77 -21.67 8.25 11.85
C TYR A 77 -20.57 7.31 11.38
N VAL A 78 -20.57 6.07 11.89
CA VAL A 78 -19.57 5.07 11.52
C VAL A 78 -20.15 4.18 10.44
N SER A 79 -19.44 4.06 9.32
CA SER A 79 -19.78 3.13 8.24
C SER A 79 -18.51 2.72 7.52
N ASP A 80 -18.48 1.47 7.06
CA ASP A 80 -17.46 0.97 6.13
C ASP A 80 -17.26 1.89 4.91
N LEU A 81 -18.33 2.39 4.29
CA LEU A 81 -18.28 3.30 3.13
C LEU A 81 -17.63 4.64 3.50
N TYR A 82 -17.92 5.18 4.68
CA TYR A 82 -17.36 6.46 5.10
C TYR A 82 -15.86 6.36 5.39
N TYR A 83 -15.42 5.27 6.02
CA TYR A 83 -13.99 4.98 6.14
C TYR A 83 -13.33 4.69 4.78
N PHE A 84 -14.05 4.06 3.84
CA PHE A 84 -13.55 3.90 2.47
C PHE A 84 -13.31 5.26 1.80
N TYR A 85 -14.24 6.22 1.93
CA TYR A 85 -14.06 7.57 1.40
C TYR A 85 -12.88 8.31 2.04
N LEU A 86 -12.67 8.17 3.36
CA LEU A 86 -11.47 8.71 4.01
C LEU A 86 -10.19 8.08 3.45
N GLY A 87 -10.19 6.76 3.23
CA GLY A 87 -9.06 6.06 2.63
C GLY A 87 -8.75 6.54 1.21
N ALA A 88 -9.77 6.67 0.37
CA ALA A 88 -9.61 7.14 -0.99
C ALA A 88 -9.15 8.61 -1.08
N ALA A 89 -9.69 9.48 -0.23
CA ALA A 89 -9.23 10.86 -0.14
C ALA A 89 -7.77 10.94 0.33
N ALA A 90 -7.39 10.18 1.36
CA ALA A 90 -6.03 10.17 1.87
C ALA A 90 -5.05 9.67 0.80
N GLU A 91 -5.43 8.62 0.08
CA GLU A 91 -4.65 8.07 -1.03
C GLU A 91 -4.45 9.10 -2.15
N ALA A 92 -5.51 9.77 -2.58
CA ALA A 92 -5.44 10.73 -3.67
C ALA A 92 -4.69 12.02 -3.30
N LEU A 93 -4.59 12.34 -2.01
CA LEU A 93 -3.81 13.45 -1.48
C LEU A 93 -2.36 13.09 -1.15
N GLY A 94 -1.93 11.84 -1.40
CA GLY A 94 -0.55 11.38 -1.19
C GLY A 94 -0.24 10.86 0.21
N TYR A 95 -1.24 10.69 1.07
CA TYR A 95 -1.09 10.17 2.43
C TYR A 95 -1.29 8.64 2.45
N SER A 96 -0.39 7.90 1.80
CA SER A 96 -0.53 6.45 1.57
C SER A 96 -0.68 5.62 2.85
N GLU A 97 0.05 5.94 3.91
CA GLU A 97 -0.07 5.25 5.20
C GLU A 97 -1.43 5.52 5.87
N ALA A 98 -1.88 6.78 5.84
CA ALA A 98 -3.21 7.15 6.35
C ALA A 98 -4.33 6.45 5.55
N ALA A 99 -4.18 6.35 4.24
CA ALA A 99 -5.11 5.64 3.39
C ALA A 99 -5.27 4.17 3.79
N LEU A 100 -4.15 3.47 4.00
CA LEU A 100 -4.15 2.08 4.49
C LEU A 100 -4.88 1.96 5.84
N ASN A 101 -4.59 2.87 6.78
CA ASN A 101 -5.25 2.88 8.08
C ASN A 101 -6.78 3.06 7.96
N TYR A 102 -7.25 3.96 7.08
CA TYR A 102 -8.69 4.15 6.85
C TYR A 102 -9.33 2.97 6.13
N TYR A 103 -8.65 2.35 5.18
CA TYR A 103 -9.14 1.13 4.56
C TYR A 103 -9.22 -0.04 5.55
N ASP A 104 -8.26 -0.17 6.47
CA ASP A 104 -8.33 -1.17 7.55
C ASP A 104 -9.53 -0.89 8.50
N LEU A 105 -9.80 0.38 8.82
CA LEU A 105 -11.00 0.78 9.59
C LEU A 105 -12.30 0.48 8.83
N SER A 106 -12.31 0.65 7.50
CA SER A 106 -13.43 0.30 6.64
C SER A 106 -13.73 -1.20 6.70
N LEU A 107 -12.70 -2.05 6.61
CA LEU A 107 -12.85 -3.50 6.76
C LEU A 107 -13.29 -3.90 8.18
N ALA A 108 -12.81 -3.20 9.22
CA ALA A 108 -13.22 -3.44 10.59
C ALA A 108 -14.71 -3.09 10.79
N ALA A 109 -15.16 -1.92 10.32
CA ALA A 109 -16.56 -1.50 10.33
C ALA A 109 -17.44 -2.52 9.59
N TYR A 110 -17.00 -2.99 8.41
CA TYR A 110 -17.69 -4.04 7.66
C TYR A 110 -17.86 -5.32 8.49
N ARG A 111 -16.81 -5.78 9.19
CA ARG A 111 -16.86 -7.00 10.02
C ARG A 111 -17.78 -6.83 11.24
N ASN A 112 -17.82 -5.64 11.82
CA ASN A 112 -18.62 -5.33 13.02
C ASN A 112 -20.11 -5.11 12.77
N GLY A 113 -20.54 -5.15 11.49
CA GLY A 113 -21.95 -4.97 11.14
C GLY A 113 -22.32 -3.53 10.78
N ASP A 114 -21.37 -2.58 10.84
CA ASP A 114 -21.52 -1.19 10.37
C ASP A 114 -21.43 -1.10 8.83
N ARG A 115 -22.09 -2.05 8.16
CA ARG A 115 -22.05 -2.24 6.70
C ARG A 115 -23.00 -1.27 6.03
N CYS A 116 -22.57 -0.71 4.91
CA CYS A 116 -23.52 -0.27 3.91
C CYS A 116 -24.30 -1.52 3.44
N THR A 117 -25.62 -1.51 3.64
CA THR A 117 -26.52 -2.57 3.20
C THR A 117 -26.81 -2.47 1.70
N VAL A 118 -26.49 -3.53 0.98
CA VAL A 118 -26.64 -3.64 -0.49
C VAL A 118 -28.10 -3.68 -0.95
N GLY A 119 -29.03 -4.06 -0.06
CA GLY A 119 -30.46 -4.19 -0.37
C GLY A 119 -31.19 -2.87 -0.70
N PHE A 120 -30.57 -1.72 -0.45
CA PHE A 120 -31.13 -0.39 -0.73
C PHE A 120 -30.14 0.55 -1.43
N ASP A 121 -29.09 0.01 -2.08
CA ASP A 121 -27.96 0.78 -2.64
C ASP A 121 -27.38 1.82 -1.66
N SER A 122 -27.25 1.44 -0.39
CA SER A 122 -26.63 2.34 0.59
C SER A 122 -25.10 2.45 0.40
N CYS A 123 -24.51 1.51 -0.35
CA CYS A 123 -23.10 1.55 -0.76
C CYS A 123 -22.84 2.45 -1.98
N ARG A 124 -23.88 3.00 -2.61
CA ARG A 124 -23.77 3.98 -3.71
C ARG A 124 -22.94 3.49 -4.89
N GLY A 125 -23.10 2.21 -5.24
CA GLY A 125 -22.33 1.56 -6.30
C GLY A 125 -20.89 1.18 -5.95
N VAL A 126 -20.41 1.41 -4.72
CA VAL A 126 -19.11 0.89 -4.27
C VAL A 126 -19.24 -0.58 -3.88
N ALA A 127 -18.45 -1.44 -4.52
CA ALA A 127 -18.46 -2.88 -4.30
C ALA A 127 -17.78 -3.26 -2.97
N MET A 128 -18.44 -3.02 -1.83
CA MET A 128 -17.92 -3.34 -0.51
C MET A 128 -18.04 -4.84 -0.17
N PRO A 129 -17.02 -5.48 0.43
CA PRO A 129 -15.71 -4.95 0.82
C PRO A 129 -14.64 -5.10 -0.27
N ALA A 130 -14.98 -5.64 -1.45
CA ALA A 130 -14.03 -5.97 -2.51
C ALA A 130 -13.22 -4.75 -2.99
N ALA A 131 -13.86 -3.59 -3.14
CA ALA A 131 -13.22 -2.33 -3.52
C ALA A 131 -12.11 -1.93 -2.51
N VAL A 132 -12.37 -2.09 -1.20
CA VAL A 132 -11.37 -1.79 -0.16
C VAL A 132 -10.18 -2.74 -0.28
N VAL A 133 -10.45 -4.05 -0.43
CA VAL A 133 -9.40 -5.07 -0.57
C VAL A 133 -8.53 -4.79 -1.79
N GLU A 134 -9.12 -4.40 -2.91
CA GLU A 134 -8.38 -4.02 -4.13
C GLU A 134 -7.46 -2.82 -3.90
N ARG A 135 -7.95 -1.75 -3.26
CA ARG A 135 -7.13 -0.57 -2.95
C ARG A 135 -6.02 -0.90 -1.97
N VAL A 136 -6.30 -1.64 -0.90
CA VAL A 136 -5.29 -2.12 0.06
C VAL A 136 -4.23 -2.94 -0.65
N ASN A 137 -4.61 -3.86 -1.53
CA ASN A 137 -3.66 -4.65 -2.29
C ASN A 137 -2.81 -3.80 -3.23
N THR A 138 -3.38 -2.75 -3.83
CA THR A 138 -2.66 -1.81 -4.70
C THR A 138 -1.65 -0.99 -3.90
N LEU A 139 -2.07 -0.41 -2.78
CA LEU A 139 -1.21 0.41 -1.91
C LEU A 139 -0.15 -0.40 -1.17
N ARG A 140 -0.49 -1.61 -0.71
CA ARG A 140 0.49 -2.51 -0.08
C ARG A 140 1.42 -3.12 -1.11
N ASN A 141 1.02 -3.25 -2.37
CA ASN A 141 1.86 -3.75 -3.47
C ASN A 141 2.10 -2.66 -4.53
N PRO A 142 2.83 -1.57 -4.18
CA PRO A 142 3.20 -0.55 -5.15
C PRO A 142 4.10 -1.12 -6.25
N ALA A 143 4.61 -2.35 -6.08
CA ALA A 143 5.27 -3.16 -7.11
C ALA A 143 4.42 -3.38 -8.39
N LYS A 144 3.13 -2.98 -8.43
CA LYS A 144 2.40 -2.86 -9.71
C LYS A 144 2.96 -1.73 -10.60
N GLU A 145 3.74 -0.82 -10.04
CA GLU A 145 4.56 0.18 -10.74
C GLU A 145 6.07 -0.17 -10.70
N LEU A 146 6.41 -1.44 -10.47
CA LEU A 146 7.60 -1.97 -11.13
C LEU A 146 7.30 -1.78 -12.62
N ILE A 147 7.94 -0.80 -13.25
CA ILE A 147 7.88 -0.60 -14.69
C ILE A 147 8.46 -1.86 -15.32
N CYS A 148 7.66 -2.92 -15.43
CA CYS A 148 7.96 -4.08 -16.26
C CYS A 148 7.84 -3.60 -17.69
N LYS A 149 8.85 -2.85 -18.14
CA LYS A 149 9.08 -2.69 -19.56
C LYS A 149 9.45 -4.09 -20.07
N PRO A 150 8.74 -4.60 -21.09
CA PRO A 150 9.13 -5.87 -21.67
C PRO A 150 10.54 -5.72 -22.23
N LEU A 151 11.52 -6.37 -21.59
CA LEU A 151 12.91 -6.51 -22.07
C LEU A 151 12.94 -6.94 -23.55
N LYS A 152 11.93 -7.71 -23.96
CA LYS A 152 11.76 -8.27 -25.29
C LYS A 152 11.80 -7.22 -26.41
N ALA A 153 11.34 -5.99 -26.18
CA ALA A 153 11.24 -4.98 -27.23
C ALA A 153 12.60 -4.37 -27.62
N SER A 154 13.63 -4.50 -26.76
CA SER A 154 14.94 -3.87 -26.96
C SER A 154 16.12 -4.86 -27.04
N MET A 155 15.86 -6.16 -26.89
CA MET A 155 16.90 -7.19 -26.88
C MET A 155 17.05 -7.86 -28.25
N ALA A 156 18.30 -8.16 -28.63
CA ALA A 156 18.59 -9.00 -29.79
C ALA A 156 18.02 -10.43 -29.61
N PRO A 157 17.71 -11.18 -30.69
CA PRO A 157 17.11 -12.51 -30.58
C PRO A 157 17.89 -13.49 -29.69
N ALA A 158 19.22 -13.51 -29.76
CA ALA A 158 20.07 -14.36 -28.91
C ALA A 158 19.94 -14.01 -27.41
N GLN A 159 19.75 -12.72 -27.09
CA GLN A 159 19.54 -12.25 -25.72
C GLN A 159 18.15 -12.65 -25.20
N LEU A 160 17.14 -12.66 -26.09
CA LEU A 160 15.80 -13.12 -25.76
C LEU A 160 15.78 -14.62 -25.45
N GLU A 161 16.49 -15.44 -26.21
CA GLU A 161 16.64 -16.87 -25.95
C GLU A 161 17.34 -17.12 -24.60
N LEU A 162 18.45 -16.42 -24.34
CA LEU A 162 19.14 -16.52 -23.06
C LEU A 162 18.24 -16.08 -21.89
N LEU A 163 17.46 -15.01 -22.05
CA LEU A 163 16.50 -14.56 -21.05
C LEU A 163 15.41 -15.62 -20.78
N GLN A 164 14.93 -16.31 -21.81
CA GLN A 164 13.96 -17.40 -21.66
C GLN A 164 14.56 -18.58 -20.89
N GLN A 165 15.78 -18.99 -21.23
CA GLN A 165 16.50 -20.05 -20.51
C GLN A 165 16.70 -19.69 -19.04
N ARG A 166 17.04 -18.43 -18.75
CA ARG A 166 17.19 -17.91 -17.38
C ARG A 166 15.85 -17.94 -16.63
N ALA A 167 14.78 -17.51 -17.28
CA ALA A 167 13.45 -17.55 -16.71
C ALA A 167 13.00 -18.97 -16.37
N GLU A 168 13.28 -19.93 -17.23
CA GLU A 168 12.98 -21.34 -16.97
C GLU A 168 13.77 -21.87 -15.76
N LYS A 169 15.07 -21.56 -15.65
CA LYS A 169 15.88 -21.94 -14.47
C LYS A 169 15.33 -21.34 -13.18
N VAL A 170 14.86 -20.09 -13.21
CA VAL A 170 14.24 -19.42 -12.06
C VAL A 170 12.91 -20.08 -11.69
N LEU A 171 12.08 -20.45 -12.68
CA LEU A 171 10.85 -21.20 -12.46
C LEU A 171 11.12 -22.56 -11.80
N GLN A 172 12.06 -23.33 -12.35
CA GLN A 172 12.47 -24.61 -11.77
C GLN A 172 13.07 -24.47 -10.37
N PHE A 173 13.78 -23.38 -10.10
CA PHE A 173 14.26 -23.06 -8.75
C PHE A 173 13.07 -22.81 -7.81
N ALA A 174 12.13 -21.97 -8.21
CA ALA A 174 10.99 -21.60 -7.40
C ALA A 174 10.12 -22.81 -7.05
N ASP A 175 9.83 -23.68 -8.03
CA ASP A 175 9.10 -24.93 -7.83
C ASP A 175 9.80 -25.85 -6.82
N ARG A 176 11.11 -26.08 -6.99
CA ARG A 176 11.90 -26.93 -6.08
C ARG A 176 11.95 -26.40 -4.64
N ASN A 177 11.95 -25.08 -4.48
CA ASN A 177 12.06 -24.43 -3.18
C ASN A 177 10.71 -23.99 -2.61
N ARG A 178 9.60 -24.34 -3.28
CA ARG A 178 8.24 -23.91 -2.90
C ARG A 178 8.10 -22.39 -2.73
N VAL A 179 8.84 -21.65 -3.53
CA VAL A 179 8.71 -20.19 -3.66
C VAL A 179 7.69 -19.96 -4.76
N SER A 180 6.62 -19.20 -4.49
CA SER A 180 5.67 -18.86 -5.55
C SER A 180 6.33 -17.83 -6.48
N LEU A 181 6.10 -17.92 -7.78
CA LEU A 181 6.44 -16.86 -8.73
C LEU A 181 5.16 -16.19 -9.18
N ILE A 182 5.20 -14.86 -9.26
CA ILE A 182 4.09 -14.10 -9.83
C ILE A 182 4.16 -14.27 -11.36
N ALA A 183 3.04 -14.50 -12.04
CA ALA A 183 3.03 -14.61 -13.50
C ALA A 183 3.67 -13.35 -14.12
N ASN A 184 4.60 -13.52 -15.07
CA ASN A 184 5.50 -12.46 -15.57
C ASN A 184 6.53 -11.95 -14.54
N ALA A 185 6.98 -12.81 -13.62
CA ALA A 185 7.93 -12.46 -12.56
C ALA A 185 9.22 -11.82 -13.08
N MET A 186 9.60 -12.05 -14.34
CA MET A 186 10.84 -11.52 -14.90
C MET A 186 10.60 -10.41 -15.91
N CYS A 187 11.22 -9.26 -15.68
CA CYS A 187 11.17 -8.13 -16.58
C CYS A 187 12.42 -7.23 -16.44
N GLY A 188 12.52 -6.18 -17.25
CA GLY A 188 13.59 -5.21 -17.12
C GLY A 188 13.18 -4.12 -16.15
N SER A 189 14.06 -3.77 -15.22
CA SER A 189 13.93 -2.56 -14.41
C SER A 189 15.08 -1.59 -14.70
N VAL A 190 14.87 -0.31 -14.42
CA VAL A 190 15.91 0.72 -14.57
C VAL A 190 16.18 1.33 -13.20
N PHE A 191 17.45 1.35 -12.81
CA PHE A 191 17.88 1.94 -11.53
C PHE A 191 19.21 2.67 -11.72
N LYS A 192 19.28 3.94 -11.30
CA LYS A 192 20.47 4.81 -11.45
C LYS A 192 21.11 4.76 -12.85
N LYS A 193 20.27 4.75 -13.89
CA LYS A 193 20.64 4.62 -15.32
C LYS A 193 21.08 3.23 -15.79
N GLY A 194 21.22 2.25 -14.89
CA GLY A 194 21.48 0.86 -15.26
C GLY A 194 20.19 0.08 -15.54
N ILE A 195 20.28 -0.92 -16.40
CA ILE A 195 19.24 -1.88 -16.75
C ILE A 195 19.45 -3.15 -15.92
N TYR A 196 18.45 -3.55 -15.16
CA TYR A 196 18.50 -4.73 -14.29
C TYR A 196 17.50 -5.77 -14.76
N LEU A 197 17.89 -7.05 -14.65
CA LEU A 197 16.95 -8.15 -14.75
C LEU A 197 16.20 -8.27 -13.43
N ALA A 198 14.94 -7.87 -13.43
CA ALA A 198 14.09 -7.89 -12.25
C ALA A 198 13.39 -9.23 -12.08
N VAL A 199 13.34 -9.72 -10.84
CA VAL A 199 12.50 -10.85 -10.44
C VAL A 199 11.73 -10.52 -9.16
N MET A 200 10.44 -10.86 -9.11
CA MET A 200 9.62 -10.71 -7.90
C MET A 200 9.24 -12.08 -7.31
N LEU A 201 9.61 -12.28 -6.04
CA LEU A 201 9.52 -13.54 -5.31
C LEU A 201 8.67 -13.34 -4.03
N PRO A 202 7.39 -13.74 -4.01
CA PRO A 202 6.66 -13.87 -2.76
C PRO A 202 7.29 -14.97 -1.89
N ASN A 203 7.63 -14.60 -0.66
CA ASN A 203 8.14 -15.49 0.36
C ASN A 203 7.00 -15.84 1.34
N PRO A 204 6.57 -17.11 1.41
CA PRO A 204 5.44 -17.52 2.25
C PRO A 204 5.77 -17.53 3.75
N ILE A 205 7.03 -17.34 4.13
CA ILE A 205 7.45 -17.34 5.53
C ILE A 205 6.97 -16.07 6.23
N GLU A 206 6.21 -16.25 7.31
CA GLU A 206 5.84 -15.18 8.23
C GLU A 206 6.84 -15.07 9.38
N TYR A 207 7.41 -13.88 9.58
CA TYR A 207 8.43 -13.63 10.61
C TYR A 207 7.81 -13.08 11.91
N ASN A 208 8.36 -13.47 13.06
CA ASN A 208 7.89 -12.99 14.36
C ASN A 208 8.51 -11.63 14.69
N GLU A 209 7.68 -10.59 14.69
CA GLU A 209 8.15 -9.21 14.91
C GLU A 209 8.60 -8.93 16.35
N ASN A 210 8.21 -9.78 17.31
CA ASN A 210 8.68 -9.68 18.70
C ASN A 210 10.13 -10.15 18.86
N THR A 211 10.63 -10.98 17.94
CA THR A 211 11.95 -11.61 18.05
C THR A 211 12.92 -11.19 16.95
N LEU A 212 12.40 -10.68 15.82
CA LEU A 212 13.21 -10.30 14.67
C LEU A 212 12.93 -8.85 14.27
N THR A 213 13.99 -8.04 14.23
CA THR A 213 13.93 -6.71 13.62
C THR A 213 13.83 -6.83 12.10
N ASN A 214 13.40 -5.76 11.41
CA ASN A 214 13.39 -5.75 9.95
C ASN A 214 14.78 -6.05 9.35
N TYR A 215 15.87 -5.62 9.98
CA TYR A 215 17.23 -5.92 9.53
C TYR A 215 17.55 -7.42 9.62
N MET A 216 17.17 -8.07 10.73
CA MET A 216 17.36 -9.51 10.90
C MET A 216 16.49 -10.32 9.92
N ILE A 217 15.26 -9.85 9.66
CA ILE A 217 14.39 -10.44 8.63
C ILE A 217 15.05 -10.28 7.25
N GLY A 218 15.57 -9.12 6.91
CA GLY A 218 16.27 -8.87 5.64
C GLY A 218 17.47 -9.79 5.43
N ALA A 219 18.29 -10.01 6.46
CA ALA A 219 19.40 -10.96 6.41
C ALA A 219 18.92 -12.40 6.14
N ARG A 220 17.85 -12.85 6.82
CA ARG A 220 17.24 -14.16 6.56
C ARG A 220 16.67 -14.27 5.15
N VAL A 221 15.96 -13.24 4.70
CA VAL A 221 15.41 -13.17 3.33
C VAL A 221 16.52 -13.30 2.30
N PHE A 222 17.65 -12.63 2.51
CA PHE A 222 18.81 -12.79 1.64
C PHE A 222 19.30 -14.23 1.60
N ASP A 223 19.57 -14.84 2.76
CA ASP A 223 20.12 -16.19 2.84
C ASP A 223 19.17 -17.30 2.36
N ASP A 224 17.87 -17.13 2.62
CA ASP A 224 16.85 -18.13 2.35
C ASP A 224 16.30 -18.06 0.94
N VAL A 225 16.29 -16.86 0.33
CA VAL A 225 15.66 -16.61 -0.98
C VAL A 225 16.67 -16.09 -1.98
N VAL A 226 17.23 -14.89 -1.76
CA VAL A 226 18.05 -14.17 -2.75
C VAL A 226 19.29 -14.97 -3.14
N ARG A 227 20.04 -15.44 -2.15
CA ARG A 227 21.26 -16.24 -2.34
C ARG A 227 20.99 -17.51 -3.13
N LYS A 228 19.84 -18.14 -2.92
CA LYS A 228 19.50 -19.42 -3.55
C LYS A 228 18.98 -19.25 -4.98
N VAL A 229 18.30 -18.14 -5.29
CA VAL A 229 17.84 -17.84 -6.66
C VAL A 229 18.97 -17.30 -7.55
N LEU A 230 20.00 -16.69 -6.94
CA LEU A 230 21.07 -16.02 -7.68
C LEU A 230 21.79 -16.91 -8.70
N PRO A 231 22.13 -18.19 -8.43
CA PRO A 231 22.69 -19.08 -9.45
C PRO A 231 21.79 -19.28 -10.67
N ALA A 232 20.47 -19.27 -10.50
CA ALA A 232 19.53 -19.40 -11.62
C ALA A 232 19.45 -18.10 -12.45
N LEU A 233 19.56 -16.94 -11.79
CA LEU A 233 19.52 -15.62 -12.43
C LEU A 233 20.83 -15.25 -13.12
N ALA A 234 21.96 -15.50 -12.47
CA ALA A 234 23.26 -14.97 -12.83
C ALA A 234 24.26 -16.05 -13.30
N GLY A 235 24.02 -17.33 -13.02
CA GLY A 235 24.99 -18.40 -13.28
C GLY A 235 24.73 -19.20 -14.56
N GLY A 236 25.75 -19.54 -15.33
CA GLY A 236 25.68 -20.37 -16.55
C GLY A 236 26.10 -19.60 -17.80
N ASP A 237 26.19 -20.29 -18.93
CA ASP A 237 26.79 -19.72 -20.14
C ASP A 237 25.99 -18.54 -20.73
N GLY A 238 26.71 -17.57 -21.28
CA GLY A 238 26.15 -16.44 -22.01
C GLY A 238 25.96 -15.19 -21.15
N ASP A 239 26.26 -14.05 -21.78
CA ASP A 239 26.25 -12.75 -21.14
C ASP A 239 24.96 -11.99 -21.44
N LEU A 240 24.08 -11.83 -20.44
CA LEU A 240 22.92 -10.97 -20.58
C LEU A 240 23.37 -9.50 -20.60
N ALA A 241 22.85 -8.73 -21.54
CA ALA A 241 23.09 -7.30 -21.67
C ALA A 241 22.31 -6.49 -20.60
N VAL A 242 22.62 -6.75 -19.33
CA VAL A 242 22.09 -6.08 -18.14
C VAL A 242 23.25 -5.67 -17.23
N ASP A 243 23.06 -4.59 -16.48
CA ASP A 243 24.01 -4.05 -15.50
C ASP A 243 23.94 -4.81 -14.15
N GLY A 244 22.87 -5.55 -13.90
CA GLY A 244 22.69 -6.33 -12.68
C GLY A 244 21.36 -7.03 -12.57
N TYR A 245 21.06 -7.47 -11.35
CA TYR A 245 19.85 -8.20 -10.98
C TYR A 245 19.06 -7.43 -9.93
N ASP A 246 17.75 -7.31 -10.12
CA ASP A 246 16.83 -6.63 -9.20
C ASP A 246 15.90 -7.68 -8.59
N VAL A 247 16.29 -8.20 -7.43
CA VAL A 247 15.54 -9.25 -6.74
C VAL A 247 14.62 -8.59 -5.70
N THR A 248 13.32 -8.62 -5.96
CA THR A 248 12.30 -8.16 -5.00
C THR A 248 11.71 -9.35 -4.27
N VAL A 249 11.80 -9.34 -2.94
CA VAL A 249 11.17 -10.36 -2.09
C VAL A 249 10.06 -9.73 -1.26
N ILE A 250 8.86 -10.28 -1.37
CA ILE A 250 7.70 -9.87 -0.57
C ILE A 250 7.55 -10.86 0.59
N SER A 251 7.70 -10.37 1.82
CA SER A 251 7.55 -11.14 3.04
C SER A 251 6.48 -10.53 3.96
N TYR A 252 6.16 -11.24 5.03
CA TYR A 252 5.21 -10.79 6.04
C TYR A 252 5.79 -10.97 7.43
N LYS A 253 5.42 -10.08 8.35
CA LYS A 253 5.72 -10.22 9.77
C LYS A 253 4.47 -10.05 10.61
N LYS A 254 4.41 -10.68 11.77
CA LYS A 254 3.29 -10.53 12.72
C LYS A 254 3.73 -10.76 14.16
N THR A 255 2.96 -10.24 15.10
CA THR A 255 3.05 -10.57 16.53
C THR A 255 2.45 -11.95 16.74
N PHE A 256 3.30 -12.94 17.01
CA PHE A 256 2.82 -14.27 17.42
C PHE A 256 2.30 -14.19 18.87
N GLY A 257 1.15 -14.79 19.13
CA GLY A 257 0.48 -14.76 20.44
C GLY A 257 -0.81 -13.93 20.47
N ILE A 258 -1.08 -13.15 19.42
CA ILE A 258 -2.38 -12.49 19.23
C ILE A 258 -3.11 -13.24 18.11
N ALA A 259 -4.20 -13.95 18.45
CA ALA A 259 -4.92 -14.82 17.52
C ALA A 259 -5.45 -14.11 16.25
N GLN A 260 -5.53 -12.77 16.29
CA GLN A 260 -5.99 -11.93 15.18
C GLN A 260 -4.96 -10.88 14.74
N ALA A 261 -3.68 -11.07 15.03
CA ALA A 261 -2.65 -10.18 14.48
C ALA A 261 -2.68 -10.22 12.95
N ILE A 262 -2.92 -9.06 12.34
CA ILE A 262 -2.90 -8.89 10.88
C ILE A 262 -1.43 -8.89 10.44
N PRO A 263 -1.01 -9.79 9.54
CA PRO A 263 0.35 -9.77 9.02
C PRO A 263 0.66 -8.43 8.34
N THR A 264 1.77 -7.83 8.74
CA THR A 264 2.31 -6.63 8.13
C THR A 264 3.26 -7.03 7.01
N LYS A 265 3.01 -6.54 5.79
CA LYS A 265 3.89 -6.77 4.65
C LYS A 265 5.23 -6.05 4.87
N VAL A 266 6.32 -6.71 4.48
CA VAL A 266 7.65 -6.11 4.35
C VAL A 266 8.23 -6.46 2.99
N GLN A 267 8.79 -5.48 2.28
CA GLN A 267 9.35 -5.66 0.95
C GLN A 267 10.84 -5.37 0.98
N TYR A 268 11.64 -6.35 0.58
CA TYR A 268 13.07 -6.18 0.39
C TYR A 268 13.39 -6.17 -1.10
N ARG A 269 14.19 -5.21 -1.55
CA ARG A 269 14.63 -5.11 -2.94
C ARG A 269 16.14 -5.05 -2.99
N PHE A 270 16.74 -5.98 -3.72
CA PHE A 270 18.19 -6.13 -3.82
C PHE A 270 18.62 -5.82 -5.26
N TYR A 271 19.31 -4.70 -5.43
CA TYR A 271 20.01 -4.37 -6.67
C TYR A 271 21.44 -4.88 -6.59
N LEU A 272 21.66 -6.04 -7.20
CA LEU A 272 22.94 -6.74 -7.21
C LEU A 272 23.68 -6.41 -8.52
N PRO A 273 24.80 -5.65 -8.48
CA PRO A 273 25.60 -5.41 -9.68
C PRO A 273 26.08 -6.71 -10.30
N LYS A 274 26.01 -6.83 -11.62
CA LYS A 274 26.33 -8.07 -12.34
C LYS A 274 27.71 -8.62 -12.00
N GLY A 275 28.75 -7.79 -12.12
CA GLY A 275 30.12 -8.21 -11.81
C GLY A 275 30.34 -8.61 -10.34
N LEU A 276 29.53 -8.12 -9.40
CA LEU A 276 29.58 -8.61 -8.01
C LEU A 276 28.86 -9.94 -7.86
N ALA A 277 27.70 -10.11 -8.49
CA ALA A 277 26.97 -11.38 -8.48
C ALA A 277 27.80 -12.52 -9.11
N GLU A 278 28.50 -12.25 -10.22
CA GLU A 278 29.40 -13.20 -10.88
C GLU A 278 30.55 -13.62 -9.95
N ARG A 279 31.30 -12.65 -9.42
CA ARG A 279 32.37 -12.93 -8.45
C ARG A 279 31.88 -13.67 -7.20
N TYR A 280 30.65 -13.40 -6.77
CA TYR A 280 30.04 -14.13 -5.67
C TYR A 280 29.76 -15.60 -6.03
N LEU A 281 29.23 -15.86 -7.23
CA LEU A 281 28.98 -17.22 -7.72
C LEU A 281 30.28 -18.01 -7.93
N ASP A 282 31.35 -17.33 -8.34
CA ASP A 282 32.70 -17.90 -8.48
C ASP A 282 33.42 -18.08 -7.13
N LYS A 283 32.80 -17.62 -6.03
CA LYS A 283 33.31 -17.69 -4.66
C LYS A 283 34.54 -16.79 -4.40
N ASP A 284 34.73 -15.76 -5.21
CA ASP A 284 35.80 -14.77 -5.05
C ASP A 284 35.50 -13.73 -3.97
N ILE A 285 34.21 -13.55 -3.63
CA ILE A 285 33.76 -12.65 -2.57
C ILE A 285 32.79 -13.35 -1.63
N SER A 286 32.76 -12.90 -0.39
CA SER A 286 31.80 -13.38 0.61
C SER A 286 30.39 -12.83 0.38
N SER A 287 29.39 -13.44 1.01
CA SER A 287 28.01 -12.95 1.02
C SER A 287 27.91 -11.51 1.55
N GLN A 288 28.71 -11.16 2.58
CA GLN A 288 28.70 -9.81 3.13
C GLN A 288 29.30 -8.79 2.14
N GLN A 289 30.36 -9.15 1.43
CA GLN A 289 30.95 -8.29 0.39
C GLN A 289 29.97 -8.05 -0.77
N LEU A 290 29.18 -9.07 -1.15
CA LEU A 290 28.09 -8.89 -2.12
C LEU A 290 27.06 -7.87 -1.62
N LEU A 291 26.60 -7.98 -0.38
CA LEU A 291 25.63 -7.06 0.22
C LEU A 291 26.19 -5.64 0.34
N ASP A 292 27.41 -5.48 0.84
CA ASP A 292 28.06 -4.18 1.02
C ASP A 292 28.28 -3.47 -0.33
N GLY A 293 28.47 -4.22 -1.43
CA GLY A 293 28.59 -3.67 -2.78
C GLY A 293 27.26 -3.50 -3.53
N SER A 294 26.13 -3.89 -2.93
CA SER A 294 24.79 -3.82 -3.52
C SER A 294 23.98 -2.65 -2.95
N VAL A 295 22.84 -2.35 -3.57
CA VAL A 295 21.84 -1.44 -2.97
C VAL A 295 20.65 -2.25 -2.49
N ILE A 296 20.31 -2.09 -1.22
CA ILE A 296 19.23 -2.82 -0.57
C ILE A 296 18.20 -1.81 -0.09
N LEU A 297 16.94 -2.02 -0.49
CA LEU A 297 15.82 -1.22 -0.06
C LEU A 297 14.88 -2.06 0.81
N LEU A 298 14.38 -1.47 1.90
CA LEU A 298 13.29 -1.97 2.71
C LEU A 298 12.12 -0.99 2.56
N ASN A 299 11.03 -1.43 1.93
CA ASN A 299 9.88 -0.56 1.62
C ASN A 299 10.33 0.77 0.97
N ASP A 300 11.25 0.66 0.01
CA ASP A 300 11.86 1.77 -0.75
C ASP A 300 12.86 2.66 0.02
N ASP A 301 13.04 2.45 1.32
CA ASP A 301 14.11 3.08 2.10
C ASP A 301 15.42 2.30 2.00
N ARG A 302 16.53 3.00 1.73
CA ARG A 302 17.85 2.37 1.68
C ARG A 302 18.27 1.90 3.07
N ILE A 303 18.73 0.66 3.15
CA ILE A 303 19.27 0.06 4.38
C ILE A 303 20.60 -0.65 4.11
N ASP A 304 21.36 -0.87 5.18
CA ASP A 304 22.54 -1.72 5.17
C ASP A 304 22.24 -3.00 5.97
N LEU A 305 22.49 -4.16 5.38
CA LEU A 305 22.31 -5.46 6.02
C LEU A 305 23.65 -6.04 6.48
N LYS A 306 23.69 -6.56 7.70
CA LYS A 306 24.81 -7.33 8.23
C LYS A 306 24.37 -8.77 8.45
N LEU A 307 25.08 -9.70 7.83
CA LEU A 307 24.94 -11.12 8.07
C LEU A 307 25.63 -11.43 9.40
N GLN A 308 24.92 -12.15 10.27
CA GLN A 308 25.42 -12.58 11.58
C GLN A 308 26.21 -13.88 11.46
#